data_AF-A0A1Q9NGS1-F1
#
_entry.id   AF-A0A1Q9NGS1-F1
#
_cell.length_a   1.000
_cell.length_b   1.000
_cell.length_c   1.000
_cell.angle_alpha   90.00
_cell.angle_beta   90.00
_cell.angle_gamma   90.00
#
_symmetry.space_group_name_H-M   'P 1'
#
loop_
_entity.id
_entity.type
_entity.pdbx_description
1 polymer ?
#
loop_
_entity_poly.entity_id
_entity_poly.type
_entity_poly.pdbx_seq_one_letter_code
_entity_poly.pdbx_strand_id
1 'polypeptide(L)'
;MGAKPHAYERRLQLKHFFEDRETKETRRTWMEIQAAMPEQTSEGWVNDGKIRLSIGEDRNIKGSFLLSIEEATRFLKALEIAVTDHEAEKAVLWRN
;
A
#
# COMPACT_ATOMS: atom_id res chain seq x y z
N MET A 1 -16.51 -16.43 23.13
CA MET A 1 -15.71 -16.48 21.89
C MET A 1 -15.09 -15.11 21.71
N GLY A 2 -13.77 -14.99 21.97
CA GLY A 2 -13.07 -13.70 21.95
C GLY A 2 -13.10 -13.11 20.55
N ALA A 3 -13.56 -11.86 20.44
CA ALA A 3 -13.42 -11.09 19.23
C ALA A 3 -11.92 -11.02 18.89
N LYS A 4 -11.51 -11.71 17.84
CA LYS A 4 -10.16 -11.55 17.29
C LYS A 4 -10.04 -10.06 16.94
N PRO A 5 -9.06 -9.31 17.47
CA PRO A 5 -8.80 -7.98 16.96
C PRO A 5 -8.51 -8.18 15.47
N HIS A 6 -9.40 -7.70 14.61
CA HIS A 6 -9.13 -7.66 13.18
C HIS A 6 -7.94 -6.71 13.04
N ALA A 7 -6.73 -7.27 12.95
CA ALA A 7 -5.55 -6.51 12.56
C ALA A 7 -5.91 -5.86 11.22
N TYR A 8 -6.16 -4.55 11.26
CA TYR A 8 -6.63 -3.80 10.10
C TYR A 8 -5.57 -3.94 9.00
N GLU A 9 -5.79 -4.82 8.03
CA GLU A 9 -4.99 -4.85 6.81
C GLU A 9 -5.17 -3.48 6.15
N ARG A 10 -4.12 -2.66 6.20
CA ARG A 10 -4.11 -1.39 5.50
C ARG A 10 -3.91 -1.69 4.03
N ARG A 11 -4.98 -1.53 3.25
CA ARG A 11 -4.98 -1.70 1.78
C ARG A 11 -4.97 -0.33 1.13
N LEU A 12 -3.90 -0.01 0.40
CA LEU A 12 -3.84 1.15 -0.47
C LEU A 12 -3.91 0.68 -1.92
N GLN A 13 -4.87 1.20 -2.68
CA GLN A 13 -4.94 0.97 -4.13
C GLN A 13 -4.80 2.31 -4.86
N LEU A 14 -3.73 2.45 -5.64
CA LEU A 14 -3.47 3.61 -6.48
C LEU A 14 -3.77 3.23 -7.92
N LYS A 15 -4.60 4.02 -8.60
CA LYS A 15 -4.85 3.88 -10.04
C LYS A 15 -4.05 4.93 -10.77
N HIS A 16 -3.34 4.52 -11.81
CA HIS A 16 -2.52 5.41 -12.62
C HIS A 16 -2.89 5.25 -14.09
N PHE A 17 -2.92 6.35 -14.82
CA PHE A 17 -3.19 6.39 -16.25
C PHE A 17 -1.94 6.92 -16.94
N PHE A 18 -1.51 6.26 -18.02
CA PHE A 18 -0.32 6.63 -18.77
C PHE A 18 -0.55 6.41 -20.26
N GLU A 19 0.20 7.13 -21.09
CA GLU A 19 0.20 6.91 -22.54
C GLU A 19 1.22 5.85 -22.90
N ASP A 20 0.78 4.78 -23.56
CA ASP A 20 1.66 3.71 -24.02
C ASP A 20 2.57 4.25 -25.13
N ARG A 21 3.88 4.05 -24.98
CA ARG A 21 4.85 4.56 -25.95
C ARG A 21 4.74 3.90 -27.31
N GLU A 22 4.31 2.64 -27.36
CA GLU A 22 4.21 1.85 -28.59
C GLU A 22 2.87 2.10 -29.29
N THR A 23 1.76 2.06 -28.54
CA THR A 23 0.41 2.17 -29.14
C THR A 23 -0.16 3.58 -29.16
N LYS A 24 0.42 4.55 -28.43
CA LYS A 24 -0.11 5.91 -28.23
C LYS A 24 -1.49 5.97 -27.60
N GLU A 25 -1.98 4.85 -27.08
CA GLU A 25 -3.26 4.78 -26.40
C GLU A 25 -3.08 5.09 -24.91
N THR A 26 -4.09 5.73 -24.31
CA THR A 26 -4.15 5.88 -22.86
C THR A 26 -4.48 4.53 -22.23
N ARG A 27 -3.54 4.01 -21.44
CA ARG A 27 -3.69 2.77 -20.68
C ARG A 27 -3.81 3.09 -19.20
N ARG A 28 -4.43 2.16 -18.46
CA ARG A 28 -4.52 2.24 -17.01
C ARG A 28 -3.58 1.20 -16.40
N THR A 29 -3.18 1.43 -15.17
CA THR A 29 -2.58 0.42 -14.32
C THR A 29 -3.02 0.68 -12.89
N TRP A 30 -2.85 -0.31 -12.03
CA TRP A 30 -3.09 -0.14 -10.60
C TRP A 30 -1.96 -0.77 -9.81
N MET A 31 -1.70 -0.18 -8.65
CA MET A 31 -0.83 -0.72 -7.62
C MET A 31 -1.67 -0.92 -6.37
N GLU A 32 -1.55 -2.10 -5.78
CA GLU A 32 -2.12 -2.43 -4.50
C GLU A 32 -1.04 -2.81 -3.51
N ILE A 33 -1.13 -2.21 -2.33
CA ILE A 33 -0.26 -2.47 -1.19
C ILE A 33 -1.14 -3.02 -0.08
N GLN A 34 -0.84 -4.22 0.39
CA GLN A 34 -1.41 -4.80 1.61
C GLN A 34 -0.30 -4.88 2.65
N ALA A 35 -0.47 -4.19 3.77
CA ALA A 35 0.49 -4.22 4.87
C ALA A 35 -0.13 -4.86 6.11
N ALA A 36 0.58 -5.84 6.66
CA ALA A 36 0.36 -6.38 8.00
C ALA A 36 1.55 -5.94 8.87
N MET A 37 1.27 -5.12 9.87
CA MET A 37 2.29 -4.50 10.71
C MET A 37 2.62 -5.38 11.91
N PRO A 38 3.85 -5.30 12.46
CA PRO A 38 4.17 -5.86 13.76
C PRO A 38 3.20 -5.35 14.82
N GLU A 39 2.81 -6.23 15.76
CA GLU A 39 1.91 -5.88 16.84
C GLU A 39 2.70 -5.57 18.11
N GLN A 40 2.42 -4.44 18.76
CA GLN A 40 3.05 -4.10 20.04
C GLN A 40 2.16 -4.56 21.19
N THR A 41 2.70 -5.41 22.06
CA THR A 41 2.03 -5.95 23.25
C THR A 41 2.74 -5.51 24.53
N SER A 42 2.16 -5.82 25.69
CA SER A 42 2.79 -5.55 27.00
C SER A 42 4.12 -6.29 27.22
N GLU A 43 4.38 -7.35 26.46
CA GLU A 43 5.62 -8.14 26.52
C GLU A 43 6.65 -7.71 25.47
N GLY A 44 6.28 -6.81 24.56
CA GLY A 44 7.14 -6.33 23.47
C GLY A 44 6.48 -6.47 22.09
N TRP A 45 7.29 -6.37 21.04
CA TRP A 45 6.84 -6.54 19.66
C TRP A 45 6.63 -8.01 19.32
N VAL A 46 5.52 -8.30 18.66
CA VAL A 46 5.09 -9.64 18.26
C VAL A 46 4.92 -9.66 16.75
N ASN A 47 5.57 -10.64 16.10
CA ASN A 47 5.62 -10.87 14.66
C ASN A 47 6.45 -9.86 13.84
N ASP A 48 6.97 -10.34 12.72
CA ASP A 48 7.56 -9.49 11.68
C ASP A 48 6.47 -8.77 10.88
N GLY A 49 6.85 -7.64 10.29
CA GLY A 49 6.00 -6.95 9.33
C GLY A 49 5.92 -7.73 8.03
N LYS A 50 4.80 -7.65 7.34
CA LYS A 50 4.63 -8.26 6.02
C LYS A 50 3.97 -7.30 5.06
N ILE A 51 4.57 -7.15 3.89
CA ILE A 51 4.01 -6.36 2.80
C ILE A 51 3.76 -7.26 1.61
N ARG A 52 2.58 -7.13 1.02
CA ARG A 52 2.28 -7.66 -0.30
C ARG A 52 2.02 -6.51 -1.26
N LEU A 53 2.74 -6.51 -2.37
CA LEU A 53 2.59 -5.57 -3.47
C LEU A 53 2.00 -6.32 -4.65
N SER A 54 0.97 -5.74 -5.28
CA SER A 54 0.39 -6.24 -6.52
C SER A 54 0.30 -5.10 -7.52
N ILE A 55 0.80 -5.28 -8.74
CA ILE A 55 0.74 -4.27 -9.80
C ILE A 55 0.19 -4.92 -11.07
N GLY A 56 -0.75 -4.25 -11.74
CA GLY A 56 -0.85 -4.37 -13.20
C GLY A 56 -2.24 -4.62 -13.79
N GLU A 57 -2.30 -4.51 -15.12
CA GLU A 57 -3.48 -4.82 -15.93
C GLU A 57 -3.27 -6.00 -16.89
N ASP A 58 -2.08 -6.17 -17.48
CA ASP A 58 -1.74 -7.28 -18.40
C ASP A 58 -0.76 -8.33 -17.82
N ARG A 59 0.22 -7.88 -17.02
CA ARG A 59 1.19 -8.76 -16.34
C ARG A 59 1.16 -8.44 -14.85
N ASN A 60 0.38 -9.24 -14.11
CA ASN A 60 0.25 -9.11 -12.67
C ASN A 60 1.61 -9.40 -12.00
N ILE A 61 2.30 -8.35 -11.57
CA ILE A 61 3.48 -8.47 -10.71
C ILE A 61 2.98 -8.61 -9.28
N LYS A 62 3.41 -9.67 -8.59
CA LYS A 62 3.09 -9.89 -7.17
C LYS A 62 4.40 -10.08 -6.40
N GLY A 63 4.62 -9.25 -5.39
CA GLY A 63 5.75 -9.34 -4.46
C GLY A 63 5.26 -9.51 -3.03
N SER A 64 5.98 -10.29 -2.24
CA SER A 64 5.75 -10.41 -0.79
C SER A 64 7.08 -10.27 -0.07
N PHE A 65 7.12 -9.38 0.91
CA PHE A 65 8.32 -9.06 1.68
C PHE A 65 8.02 -9.22 3.16
N LEU A 66 8.98 -9.80 3.88
CA LEU A 66 9.02 -9.76 5.33
C LEU A 66 9.90 -8.58 5.73
N LEU A 67 9.44 -7.82 6.71
CA LEU A 67 10.11 -6.64 7.22
C LEU A 67 10.44 -6.84 8.68
N SER A 68 11.65 -6.45 9.07
CA SER A 68 11.96 -6.22 10.47
C SER A 68 11.05 -5.14 11.06
N ILE A 69 10.97 -5.07 12.39
CA ILE A 69 10.15 -4.08 13.11
C ILE A 69 10.51 -2.65 12.70
N GLU A 70 11.81 -2.36 12.55
CA GLU A 70 12.28 -1.04 12.17
C GLU A 70 11.87 -0.68 10.73
N GLU A 71 12.05 -1.60 9.78
CA GLU A 71 11.63 -1.41 8.39
C GLU A 71 10.12 -1.22 8.27
N ALA A 72 9.34 -2.00 9.02
CA ALA A 72 7.90 -1.88 9.05
C ALA A 72 7.49 -0.49 9.58
N THR A 73 8.06 -0.05 10.69
CA THR A 73 7.75 1.27 11.27
C THR A 73 8.07 2.42 10.29
N ARG A 74 9.20 2.34 9.58
CA ARG A 74 9.57 3.32 8.54
C ARG A 74 8.62 3.27 7.35
N PHE A 75 8.25 2.07 6.91
CA PHE A 75 7.30 1.88 5.81
C PHE A 75 5.94 2.50 6.12
N LEU A 76 5.41 2.30 7.34
CA LEU A 76 4.13 2.85 7.75
C LEU A 76 4.09 4.38 7.65
N LYS A 77 5.14 5.05 8.16
CA LYS A 77 5.27 6.52 8.08
C LYS A 77 5.31 7.01 6.64
N ALA A 78 6.09 6.34 5.79
CA ALA A 78 6.17 6.67 4.37
C ALA A 78 4.81 6.49 3.66
N LEU A 79 4.09 5.41 4.00
CA LEU A 79 2.76 5.14 3.45
C LEU A 79 1.74 6.20 3.86
N GLU A 80 1.75 6.66 5.11
CA GLU A 80 0.86 7.71 5.60
C GLU A 80 1.10 9.05 4.90
N ILE A 81 2.36 9.41 4.64
CA ILE A 81 2.74 10.59 3.85
C ILE A 81 2.20 10.46 2.42
N ALA A 82 2.46 9.33 1.76
CA ALA A 82 2.03 9.09 0.38
C ALA A 82 0.49 9.14 0.23
N VAL A 83 -0.26 8.62 1.20
CA VAL A 83 -1.72 8.72 1.21
C VAL A 83 -2.18 10.17 1.36
N THR A 84 -1.56 10.92 2.27
CA THR A 84 -1.90 12.32 2.53
C THR A 84 -1.65 13.18 1.28
N ASP A 85 -0.50 13.02 0.64
CA ASP A 85 -0.14 13.75 -0.58
C ASP A 85 -1.10 13.39 -1.73
N HIS A 86 -1.46 12.11 -1.87
CA HIS A 86 -2.38 11.66 -2.90
C HIS A 86 -3.80 12.23 -2.72
N GLU A 87 -4.31 12.28 -1.48
CA GLU A 87 -5.62 12.89 -1.21
C GLU A 87 -5.59 14.41 -1.43
N ALA A 88 -4.47 15.09 -1.13
CA ALA A 88 -4.30 16.50 -1.43
C ALA A 88 -4.33 16.76 -2.95
N GLU A 89 -3.62 15.96 -3.74
CA GLU A 89 -3.61 16.06 -5.21
C GLU A 89 -5.01 15.83 -5.80
N LYS A 90 -5.72 14.79 -5.33
CA LYS A 90 -7.12 14.55 -5.73
C LYS A 90 -8.02 15.74 -5.43
N ALA A 91 -7.86 16.36 -4.25
CA ALA A 91 -8.65 17.53 -3.87
C ALA A 91 -8.37 18.75 -4.77
N VAL A 92 -7.13 18.93 -5.25
CA VAL A 92 -6.81 19.97 -6.24
C VAL A 92 -7.50 19.67 -7.57
N LEU A 93 -7.40 18.43 -8.05
CA LEU A 93 -8.00 18.02 -9.33
C LEU A 93 -9.53 18.14 -9.32
N TRP A 94 -10.19 17.95 -8.17
CA TRP A 94 -11.65 18.07 -8.05
C TRP A 94 -12.19 19.50 -8.06
N ARG A 95 -11.33 20.50 -7.78
CA ARG A 95 -11.72 21.92 -7.76
C ARG A 95 -11.68 22.57 -9.15
N ASN A 96 -11.02 21.92 -10.11
CA ASN A 96 -10.95 22.33 -11.52
C ASN A 96 -12.02 21.61 -12.34
#